data_AF-A0A7Z7N228-F1
#
_entry.id   AF-A0A7Z7N228-F1
#
_cell.length_a   1.000
_cell.length_b   1.000
_cell.length_c   1.000
_cell.angle_alpha   90.00
_cell.angle_beta   90.00
_cell.angle_gamma   90.00
#
_symmetry.space_group_name_H-M   'P 1'
#
loop_
_entity.id
_entity.type
_entity.pdbx_description
1 polymer ?
#
loop_
_entity_poly.entity_id
_entity_poly.type
_entity_poly.pdbx_seq_one_letter_code
_entity_poly.pdbx_strand_id
1 'polypeptide(L)'
;MLLHDLVDRFGPAIVFVNVMGAALGLPVPAMPTLIVVGASVELMALRGSGVALPLLGMLALAVAGGVLGDLVWFQGGRRYGDRTLKTICKLSLSRDTCVKKTERFFGRWGVRVLLVAKFIPGLSLVSVPLAGAMGVRLRSFIAHDGAGIALWAAVGLALGVAFAAELEMLFALIARLGRQAIMVVAIALAAYIAYRWWRRRALMATLEQARVSVDELYALMNDRPLPTIFDIRSREKRVLDPFVIPGSVFADERELQKIIAEYDPAQKIIIYCSCPNEVSAAWMAKTLRNAGFRDVVPLTGGLDAWRLAGFEVSRLTEFGEDPVMTEEVGEMAAMCPWPVKSPGNSASLQEAGFPHGDRA
;
A
#
# COMPACT_ATOMS: atom_id res chain seq x y z
N MET A 1 -0.24 -5.29 -49.80
CA MET A 1 -1.51 -6.03 -49.57
C MET A 1 -1.45 -6.87 -48.31
N LEU A 2 -0.55 -7.85 -48.17
CA LEU A 2 -0.48 -8.73 -46.98
C LEU A 2 -0.35 -8.03 -45.62
N LEU A 3 0.35 -6.88 -45.53
CA LEU A 3 0.48 -6.13 -44.27
C LEU A 3 -0.79 -5.35 -43.90
N HIS A 4 -1.56 -4.87 -44.89
CA HIS A 4 -2.82 -4.17 -44.64
C HIS A 4 -3.93 -5.15 -44.23
N ASP A 5 -4.01 -6.33 -44.85
CA ASP A 5 -4.93 -7.39 -44.42
C ASP A 5 -4.62 -7.89 -42.99
N LEU A 6 -3.35 -7.90 -42.59
CA LEU A 6 -2.95 -8.23 -41.23
C LEU A 6 -3.38 -7.12 -40.25
N VAL A 7 -3.17 -5.85 -40.58
CA VAL A 7 -3.54 -4.72 -39.71
C VAL A 7 -5.06 -4.58 -39.59
N ASP A 8 -5.82 -4.76 -40.67
CA ASP A 8 -7.29 -4.71 -40.64
C ASP A 8 -7.90 -5.88 -39.85
N ARG A 9 -7.26 -7.05 -39.91
CA ARG A 9 -7.77 -8.25 -39.21
C ARG A 9 -7.31 -8.35 -37.76
N PHE A 10 -6.12 -7.87 -37.43
CA PHE A 10 -5.58 -7.93 -36.07
C PHE A 10 -5.72 -6.61 -35.29
N GLY A 11 -5.92 -5.46 -35.95
CA GLY A 11 -6.09 -4.16 -35.29
C GLY A 11 -7.22 -4.13 -34.25
N PRO A 12 -8.44 -4.59 -34.60
CA PRO A 12 -9.55 -4.72 -33.65
C PRO A 12 -9.23 -5.62 -32.45
N ALA A 13 -8.57 -6.75 -32.71
CA ALA A 13 -8.19 -7.72 -31.68
C ALA A 13 -7.09 -7.17 -30.75
N ILE A 14 -6.11 -6.44 -31.31
CA ILE A 14 -5.03 -5.78 -30.56
C ILE A 14 -5.62 -4.74 -29.61
N VAL A 15 -6.54 -3.88 -30.09
CA VAL A 15 -7.21 -2.89 -29.23
C VAL A 15 -7.93 -3.57 -28.08
N PHE A 16 -8.75 -4.58 -28.37
CA PHE A 16 -9.50 -5.31 -27.35
C PHE A 16 -8.59 -5.96 -26.30
N VAL A 17 -7.62 -6.78 -26.74
CA VAL A 17 -6.74 -7.54 -25.84
C VAL A 17 -5.83 -6.62 -25.06
N ASN A 18 -5.31 -5.56 -25.68
CA ASN A 18 -4.39 -4.64 -25.01
C ASN A 18 -5.12 -3.80 -23.95
N VAL A 19 -6.31 -3.26 -24.27
CA VAL A 19 -7.11 -2.51 -23.29
C VAL A 19 -7.60 -3.42 -22.16
N MET A 20 -8.01 -4.66 -22.47
CA MET A 20 -8.35 -5.66 -21.46
C MET A 20 -7.16 -6.01 -20.56
N GLY A 21 -5.98 -6.22 -21.15
CA GLY A 21 -4.74 -6.48 -20.41
C GLY A 21 -4.36 -5.33 -19.48
N ALA A 22 -4.48 -4.09 -19.95
CA ALA A 22 -4.25 -2.90 -19.13
C ALA A 22 -5.25 -2.79 -17.97
N ALA A 23 -6.54 -3.07 -18.22
CA ALA A 23 -7.58 -3.10 -17.17
C ALA A 23 -7.32 -4.20 -16.13
N LEU A 24 -6.76 -5.34 -16.55
CA LEU A 24 -6.31 -6.41 -15.63
C LEU A 24 -5.05 -6.04 -14.84
N GLY A 25 -4.40 -4.91 -15.13
CA GLY A 25 -3.20 -4.43 -14.45
C GLY A 25 -1.88 -4.88 -15.08
N LEU A 26 -1.90 -5.42 -16.31
CA LEU A 26 -0.68 -5.72 -17.05
C LEU A 26 0.03 -4.41 -17.46
N PRO A 27 1.37 -4.35 -17.43
CA PRO A 27 2.14 -3.16 -17.81
C PRO A 27 2.23 -3.04 -19.34
N VAL A 28 1.08 -2.92 -20.01
CA VAL A 28 0.98 -2.82 -21.46
C VAL A 28 0.67 -1.39 -21.92
N PRO A 29 1.22 -0.94 -23.06
CA PRO A 29 1.06 0.43 -23.53
C PRO A 29 -0.28 0.64 -24.25
N ALA A 30 -1.38 0.65 -23.51
CA ALA A 30 -2.73 0.79 -24.09
C ALA A 30 -2.97 2.18 -24.72
N MET A 31 -2.58 3.28 -24.07
CA MET A 31 -2.71 4.64 -24.66
C MET A 31 -1.92 4.80 -25.96
N PRO A 32 -0.61 4.46 -26.04
CA PRO A 32 0.13 4.52 -27.30
C PRO A 32 -0.53 3.70 -28.41
N THR A 33 -1.09 2.53 -28.07
CA THR A 33 -1.76 1.69 -29.07
C THR A 33 -3.02 2.36 -29.62
N LEU A 34 -3.84 2.99 -28.78
CA LEU A 34 -5.01 3.74 -29.23
C LEU A 34 -4.64 4.93 -30.11
N ILE A 35 -3.55 5.62 -29.80
CA ILE A 35 -3.04 6.73 -30.63
C ILE A 35 -2.61 6.21 -32.01
N VAL A 36 -1.82 5.13 -32.06
CA VAL A 36 -1.38 4.52 -33.33
C VAL A 36 -2.57 4.04 -34.17
N VAL A 37 -3.56 3.39 -33.52
CA VAL A 37 -4.77 2.94 -34.20
C VAL A 37 -5.58 4.12 -34.74
N GLY A 38 -5.77 5.18 -33.96
CA GLY A 38 -6.44 6.40 -34.42
C GLY A 38 -5.77 7.02 -35.64
N ALA A 39 -4.43 7.13 -35.62
CA ALA A 39 -3.65 7.64 -36.75
C ALA A 39 -3.77 6.75 -38.00
N SER A 40 -3.75 5.42 -37.82
CA SER A 40 -3.89 4.47 -38.93
C SER A 40 -5.26 4.54 -39.60
N VAL A 41 -6.33 4.77 -38.82
CA VAL A 41 -7.69 4.94 -39.34
C VAL A 41 -7.81 6.23 -40.14
N GLU A 42 -7.19 7.33 -39.69
CA GLU A 42 -7.15 8.60 -40.44
C GLU A 42 -6.39 8.44 -41.76
N LEU A 43 -5.22 7.78 -41.74
CA LEU A 43 -4.44 7.53 -42.96
C LEU A 43 -5.18 6.65 -43.98
N MET A 44 -5.99 5.70 -43.49
CA MET A 44 -6.87 4.88 -44.33
C MET A 44 -7.95 5.75 -44.98
N ALA A 45 -8.53 6.67 -44.22
CA ALA A 45 -9.60 7.52 -44.70
C ALA A 45 -9.18 8.51 -45.78
N LEU A 46 -7.94 9.00 -45.72
CA LEU A 46 -7.33 9.78 -46.81
C LEU A 46 -7.25 9.01 -48.14
N ARG A 47 -7.40 7.67 -48.12
CA ARG A 47 -7.44 6.80 -49.31
C ARG A 47 -8.87 6.51 -49.82
N GLY A 48 -9.89 7.15 -49.25
CA GLY A 48 -11.27 7.10 -49.74
C GLY A 48 -12.28 6.30 -48.90
N SER A 49 -11.89 5.77 -47.74
CA SER A 49 -12.81 5.16 -46.78
C SER A 49 -13.33 6.17 -45.74
N GLY A 50 -14.55 5.98 -45.21
CA GLY A 50 -15.05 6.84 -44.14
C GLY A 50 -14.36 6.61 -42.79
N VAL A 51 -14.01 7.68 -42.07
CA VAL A 51 -13.30 7.64 -40.76
C VAL A 51 -14.21 7.15 -39.61
N ALA A 52 -15.48 7.55 -39.63
CA ALA A 52 -16.34 7.50 -38.44
C ALA A 52 -16.70 6.07 -37.98
N LEU A 53 -17.04 5.18 -38.91
CA LEU A 53 -17.45 3.80 -38.60
C LEU A 53 -16.29 2.97 -38.01
N PRO A 54 -15.07 2.97 -38.59
CA PRO A 54 -13.92 2.29 -37.98
C PRO A 54 -13.55 2.83 -36.60
N LEU A 55 -13.56 4.16 -36.40
CA LEU A 55 -13.27 4.75 -35.08
C LEU A 55 -14.29 4.32 -34.03
N LEU A 56 -15.58 4.31 -34.38
CA LEU A 56 -16.63 3.86 -33.47
C LEU A 56 -16.47 2.37 -33.13
N GLY A 57 -16.09 1.55 -34.10
CA GLY A 57 -15.76 0.12 -33.88
C GLY A 57 -14.59 -0.07 -32.92
N MET A 58 -13.50 0.66 -33.10
CA MET A 58 -12.33 0.61 -32.20
C MET A 58 -12.66 1.11 -30.80
N LEU A 59 -13.46 2.19 -30.70
CA LEU A 59 -13.94 2.70 -29.43
C LEU A 59 -14.80 1.67 -28.70
N ALA A 60 -15.75 1.03 -29.40
CA ALA A 60 -16.61 0.00 -28.82
C ALA A 60 -15.81 -1.20 -28.31
N LEU A 61 -14.79 -1.64 -29.06
CA LEU A 61 -13.89 -2.73 -28.64
C LEU A 61 -13.02 -2.35 -27.44
N ALA A 62 -12.50 -1.13 -27.40
CA ALA A 62 -11.75 -0.62 -26.26
C ALA A 62 -12.63 -0.58 -25.00
N VAL A 63 -13.87 -0.08 -25.12
CA VAL A 63 -14.85 -0.06 -24.02
C VAL A 63 -15.19 -1.48 -23.57
N ALA A 64 -15.46 -2.40 -24.50
CA ALA A 64 -15.77 -3.78 -24.17
C ALA A 64 -14.60 -4.46 -23.45
N GLY A 65 -13.38 -4.35 -23.96
CA GLY A 65 -12.19 -4.93 -23.34
C GLY A 65 -11.90 -4.35 -21.96
N GLY A 66 -12.01 -3.02 -21.82
CA GLY A 66 -11.81 -2.33 -20.55
C GLY A 66 -12.84 -2.75 -19.49
N VAL A 67 -14.14 -2.72 -19.83
CA VAL A 67 -15.21 -3.11 -18.91
C VAL A 67 -15.08 -4.57 -18.51
N LEU A 68 -14.72 -5.47 -19.43
CA LEU A 68 -14.52 -6.88 -19.10
C LEU A 68 -13.35 -7.10 -18.13
N GLY A 69 -12.23 -6.41 -18.32
CA GLY A 69 -11.09 -6.47 -17.40
C GLY A 69 -11.44 -5.89 -16.02
N ASP A 70 -12.08 -4.73 -15.98
CA ASP A 70 -12.48 -4.08 -14.74
C ASP A 70 -13.59 -4.84 -14.01
N LEU A 71 -14.44 -5.58 -14.73
CA LEU A 71 -15.46 -6.43 -14.13
C LEU A 71 -14.87 -7.56 -13.28
N VAL A 72 -13.71 -8.10 -13.67
CA VAL A 72 -12.98 -9.11 -12.87
C VAL A 72 -12.60 -8.52 -11.52
N TRP A 73 -12.03 -7.32 -11.52
CA TRP A 73 -11.65 -6.61 -10.30
C TRP A 73 -12.86 -6.17 -9.47
N PHE A 74 -13.92 -5.71 -10.11
CA PHE A 74 -15.17 -5.34 -9.46
C PHE A 74 -15.85 -6.53 -8.77
N GLN A 75 -15.90 -7.69 -9.42
CA GLN A 75 -16.42 -8.92 -8.83
C GLN A 75 -15.50 -9.43 -7.71
N GLY A 76 -14.19 -9.33 -7.89
CA GLY A 76 -13.21 -9.62 -6.83
C GLY A 76 -13.40 -8.73 -5.60
N GLY A 77 -13.66 -7.45 -5.80
CA GLY A 77 -14.02 -6.50 -4.74
C GLY A 77 -15.35 -6.84 -4.08
N ARG A 78 -16.38 -7.20 -4.85
CA ARG A 78 -17.70 -7.55 -4.32
C ARG A 78 -17.72 -8.86 -3.54
N ARG A 79 -16.98 -9.87 -3.99
CA ARG A 79 -17.00 -11.22 -3.40
C ARG A 79 -16.06 -11.36 -2.20
N TYR A 80 -14.94 -10.63 -2.20
CA TYR A 80 -13.91 -10.77 -1.16
C TYR A 80 -13.69 -9.49 -0.34
N GLY A 81 -14.39 -8.39 -0.66
CA GLY A 81 -14.44 -7.17 0.14
C GLY A 81 -13.06 -6.68 0.60
N ASP A 82 -12.91 -6.60 1.92
CA ASP A 82 -11.72 -6.11 2.62
C ASP A 82 -10.44 -6.95 2.35
N ARG A 83 -10.56 -8.24 1.98
CA ARG A 83 -9.41 -9.09 1.62
C ARG A 83 -8.76 -8.69 0.29
N THR A 84 -9.54 -8.29 -0.72
CA THR A 84 -9.00 -7.84 -2.03
C THR A 84 -8.27 -6.53 -1.86
N LEU A 85 -8.86 -5.59 -1.11
CA LEU A 85 -8.25 -4.31 -0.75
C LEU A 85 -6.95 -4.53 0.04
N LYS A 86 -6.94 -5.41 1.04
CA LYS A 86 -5.73 -5.76 1.80
C LYS A 86 -4.64 -6.42 0.97
N THR A 87 -4.98 -7.15 -0.11
CA THR A 87 -4.02 -7.81 -1.00
C THR A 87 -3.39 -6.82 -1.98
N ILE A 88 -4.18 -5.95 -2.59
CA ILE A 88 -3.70 -4.86 -3.44
C ILE A 88 -2.87 -3.86 -2.61
N CYS A 89 -3.33 -3.53 -1.40
CA CYS A 89 -2.58 -2.69 -0.47
C CYS A 89 -1.35 -3.37 0.13
N LYS A 90 -1.23 -4.71 0.08
CA LYS A 90 0.00 -5.44 0.47
C LYS A 90 1.08 -5.34 -0.62
N LEU A 91 0.68 -5.15 -1.88
CA LEU A 91 1.59 -4.89 -3.00
C LEU A 91 2.07 -3.43 -3.03
N SER A 92 1.29 -2.51 -2.44
CA SER A 92 1.63 -1.09 -2.32
C SER A 92 2.45 -0.81 -1.06
N LEU A 93 3.57 -0.09 -1.21
CA LEU A 93 4.59 0.15 -0.16
C LEU A 93 4.10 1.02 1.02
N SER A 94 2.85 1.52 1.01
CA SER A 94 2.23 2.19 2.16
C SER A 94 0.76 1.79 2.35
N ARG A 95 0.51 0.94 3.34
CA ARG A 95 -0.81 0.35 3.65
C ARG A 95 -1.85 1.38 4.11
N ASP A 96 -1.47 2.37 4.91
CA ASP A 96 -2.43 3.29 5.55
C ASP A 96 -2.73 4.55 4.73
N THR A 97 -1.81 4.99 3.86
CA THR A 97 -2.04 6.16 3.00
C THR A 97 -2.94 5.81 1.82
N CYS A 98 -2.83 4.58 1.30
CA CYS A 98 -3.61 4.10 0.16
C CYS A 98 -5.11 4.01 0.51
N VAL A 99 -5.45 3.43 1.67
CA VAL A 99 -6.85 3.26 2.12
C VAL A 99 -7.46 4.62 2.49
N LYS A 100 -6.85 5.36 3.44
CA LYS A 100 -7.42 6.64 3.94
C LYS A 100 -7.53 7.73 2.88
N LYS A 101 -6.68 7.74 1.84
CA LYS A 101 -6.74 8.74 0.76
C LYS A 101 -7.79 8.35 -0.28
N THR A 102 -7.98 7.06 -0.55
CA THR A 102 -8.94 6.59 -1.56
C THR A 102 -10.37 6.58 -1.02
N GLU A 103 -10.58 6.24 0.26
CA GLU A 103 -11.88 6.37 0.92
C GLU A 103 -12.36 7.82 0.96
N ARG A 104 -11.48 8.80 1.20
CA ARG A 104 -11.85 10.23 1.17
C ARG A 104 -12.23 10.74 -0.22
N PHE A 105 -11.66 10.18 -1.29
CA PHE A 105 -12.04 10.53 -2.66
C PHE A 105 -13.35 9.85 -3.06
N PHE A 106 -13.52 8.58 -2.73
CA PHE A 106 -14.75 7.83 -3.03
C PHE A 106 -15.94 8.27 -2.14
N GLY A 107 -15.71 8.64 -0.89
CA GLY A 107 -16.75 9.13 0.03
C GLY A 107 -17.35 10.48 -0.39
N ARG A 108 -16.62 11.26 -1.19
CA ARG A 108 -17.05 12.60 -1.64
C ARG A 108 -17.59 12.63 -3.08
N TRP A 109 -17.12 11.73 -3.95
CA TRP A 109 -17.51 11.67 -5.37
C TRP A 109 -18.23 10.37 -5.78
N GLY A 110 -18.19 9.33 -4.95
CA GLY A 110 -18.84 8.03 -5.19
C GLY A 110 -18.38 7.37 -6.48
N VAL A 111 -19.31 6.64 -7.11
CA VAL A 111 -19.09 5.94 -8.40
C VAL A 111 -18.66 6.86 -9.54
N ARG A 112 -18.89 8.18 -9.44
CA ARG A 112 -18.51 9.17 -10.47
C ARG A 112 -16.99 9.29 -10.62
N VAL A 113 -16.22 8.88 -9.61
CA VAL A 113 -14.75 8.88 -9.70
C VAL A 113 -14.26 8.00 -10.85
N LEU A 114 -15.02 6.96 -11.23
CA LEU A 114 -14.68 6.05 -12.33
C LEU A 114 -14.60 6.75 -13.69
N LEU A 115 -15.29 7.88 -13.87
CA LEU A 115 -15.24 8.68 -15.09
C LEU A 115 -13.85 9.28 -15.35
N VAL A 116 -13.12 9.60 -14.28
CA VAL A 116 -11.80 10.25 -14.35
C VAL A 116 -10.67 9.32 -13.92
N ALA A 117 -10.99 8.15 -13.36
CA ALA A 117 -10.02 7.24 -12.76
C ALA A 117 -8.95 6.76 -13.73
N LYS A 118 -9.27 6.65 -15.03
CA LYS A 118 -8.34 6.19 -16.07
C LYS A 118 -7.30 7.22 -16.51
N PHE A 119 -7.54 8.50 -16.24
CA PHE A 119 -6.57 9.57 -16.51
C PHE A 119 -5.50 9.69 -15.43
N ILE A 120 -5.72 9.10 -14.25
CA ILE A 120 -4.81 9.19 -13.11
C ILE A 120 -4.17 7.81 -12.90
N PRO A 121 -2.86 7.65 -13.14
CA PRO A 121 -2.18 6.36 -12.95
C PRO A 121 -2.41 5.78 -11.55
N GLY A 122 -2.80 4.50 -11.50
CA GLY A 122 -3.05 3.76 -10.26
C GLY A 122 -4.39 4.03 -9.59
N LEU A 123 -5.14 5.08 -9.98
CA LEU A 123 -6.45 5.37 -9.38
C LEU A 123 -7.50 4.31 -9.77
N SER A 124 -7.57 3.94 -11.05
CA SER A 124 -8.48 2.90 -11.56
C SER A 124 -8.30 1.55 -10.86
N LEU A 125 -7.05 1.15 -10.61
CA LEU A 125 -6.69 -0.12 -9.99
C LEU A 125 -7.27 -0.28 -8.57
N VAL A 126 -7.48 0.84 -7.86
CA VAL A 126 -8.03 0.84 -6.50
C VAL A 126 -9.52 1.16 -6.51
N SER A 127 -9.98 2.09 -7.36
CA SER A 127 -11.37 2.53 -7.37
C SER A 127 -12.34 1.45 -7.88
N VAL A 128 -11.92 0.57 -8.79
CA VAL A 128 -12.77 -0.49 -9.37
C VAL A 128 -13.09 -1.60 -8.35
N PRO A 129 -12.09 -2.24 -7.68
CA PRO A 129 -12.38 -3.16 -6.58
C PRO A 129 -13.16 -2.51 -5.44
N LEU A 130 -12.86 -1.25 -5.11
CA LEU A 130 -13.55 -0.52 -4.05
C LEU A 130 -15.03 -0.32 -4.37
N ALA A 131 -15.38 0.04 -5.61
CA ALA A 131 -16.77 0.13 -6.06
C ALA A 131 -17.51 -1.21 -5.90
N GLY A 132 -16.81 -2.33 -6.13
CA GLY A 132 -17.31 -3.68 -5.89
C GLY A 132 -17.58 -3.95 -4.40
N ALA A 133 -16.60 -3.64 -3.55
CA ALA A 133 -16.68 -3.82 -2.10
C ALA A 133 -17.78 -2.97 -1.45
N MET A 134 -18.03 -1.76 -1.97
CA MET A 134 -19.11 -0.88 -1.52
C MET A 134 -20.50 -1.27 -2.05
N GLY A 135 -20.63 -2.39 -2.77
CA GLY A 135 -21.93 -2.88 -3.23
C GLY A 135 -22.61 -2.04 -4.30
N VAL A 136 -21.85 -1.23 -5.07
CA VAL A 136 -22.40 -0.45 -6.19
C VAL A 136 -23.15 -1.36 -7.15
N ARG A 137 -24.35 -1.00 -7.62
CA ARG A 137 -25.13 -1.84 -8.56
C ARG A 137 -24.35 -2.07 -9.87
N LEU A 138 -24.38 -3.29 -10.42
CA LEU A 138 -23.60 -3.66 -11.61
C LEU A 138 -23.88 -2.75 -12.82
N ARG A 139 -25.15 -2.39 -13.04
CA ARG A 139 -25.56 -1.48 -14.14
C ARG A 139 -24.96 -0.08 -13.98
N SER A 140 -24.90 0.43 -12.74
CA SER A 140 -24.32 1.74 -12.44
C SER A 140 -22.81 1.72 -12.63
N PHE A 141 -22.15 0.64 -12.20
CA PHE A 141 -20.72 0.43 -12.42
C PHE A 141 -20.39 0.41 -13.92
N ILE A 142 -21.03 -0.46 -14.71
CA ILE A 142 -20.78 -0.57 -16.16
C ILE A 142 -21.04 0.77 -16.87
N ALA A 143 -22.08 1.52 -16.48
CA ALA A 143 -22.36 2.81 -17.08
C ALA A 143 -21.27 3.85 -16.80
N HIS A 144 -20.83 4.00 -15.54
CA HIS A 144 -19.84 5.02 -15.18
C HIS A 144 -18.42 4.62 -15.59
N ASP A 145 -18.04 3.35 -15.39
CA ASP A 145 -16.73 2.85 -15.81
C ASP A 145 -16.62 2.81 -17.33
N GLY A 146 -17.66 2.31 -18.02
CA GLY A 146 -17.73 2.31 -19.48
C GLY A 146 -17.66 3.72 -20.07
N ALA A 147 -18.34 4.71 -19.46
CA ALA A 147 -18.23 6.10 -19.87
C ALA A 147 -16.82 6.68 -19.64
N GLY A 148 -16.16 6.32 -18.54
CA GLY A 148 -14.76 6.69 -18.28
C GLY A 148 -13.79 6.08 -19.29
N ILE A 149 -13.99 4.80 -19.64
CA ILE A 149 -13.20 4.12 -20.69
C ILE A 149 -13.45 4.77 -22.04
N ALA A 150 -14.71 5.04 -22.38
CA ALA A 150 -15.07 5.65 -23.65
C ALA A 150 -14.42 7.03 -23.79
N LEU A 151 -14.49 7.86 -22.74
CA LEU A 151 -13.86 9.18 -22.75
C LEU A 151 -12.34 9.09 -22.91
N TRP A 152 -11.70 8.23 -22.11
CA TRP A 152 -10.26 8.00 -22.17
C TRP A 152 -9.79 7.46 -23.53
N ALA A 153 -10.51 6.46 -24.08
CA ALA A 153 -10.18 5.86 -25.35
C ALA A 153 -10.45 6.82 -26.52
N ALA A 154 -11.53 7.61 -26.47
CA ALA A 154 -11.83 8.65 -27.44
C ALA A 154 -10.73 9.71 -27.47
N VAL A 155 -10.19 10.12 -26.32
CA VAL A 155 -9.04 11.04 -26.27
C VAL A 155 -7.83 10.43 -26.98
N GLY A 156 -7.48 9.16 -26.69
CA GLY A 156 -6.36 8.49 -27.35
C GLY A 156 -6.54 8.38 -28.88
N LEU A 157 -7.73 7.96 -29.33
CA LEU A 157 -8.05 7.84 -30.76
C LEU A 157 -8.06 9.21 -31.45
N ALA A 158 -8.66 10.23 -30.84
CA ALA A 158 -8.72 11.59 -31.39
C ALA A 158 -7.34 12.23 -31.48
N LEU A 159 -6.46 12.02 -30.49
CA LEU A 159 -5.06 12.43 -30.59
C LEU A 159 -4.35 11.73 -31.75
N GLY A 160 -4.61 10.44 -31.96
CA GLY A 160 -4.11 9.70 -33.12
C GLY A 160 -4.52 10.33 -34.45
N VAL A 161 -5.81 10.66 -34.59
CA VAL A 161 -6.36 11.32 -35.78
C VAL A 161 -5.76 12.71 -35.97
N ALA A 162 -5.74 13.53 -34.91
CA ALA A 162 -5.29 14.92 -34.98
C ALA A 162 -3.80 15.08 -35.29
N PHE A 163 -2.98 14.12 -34.87
CA PHE A 163 -1.53 14.13 -35.06
C PHE A 163 -1.05 13.05 -36.05
N ALA A 164 -1.93 12.53 -36.90
CA ALA A 164 -1.60 11.45 -37.83
C ALA A 164 -0.43 11.81 -38.76
N ALA A 165 -0.33 13.07 -39.18
CA ALA A 165 0.74 13.57 -40.05
C ALA A 165 2.07 13.82 -39.30
N GLU A 166 1.99 14.31 -38.06
CA GLU A 166 3.15 14.60 -37.22
C GLU A 166 3.72 13.34 -36.54
N LEU A 167 2.91 12.30 -36.37
CA LEU A 167 3.30 11.05 -35.72
C LEU A 167 4.45 10.33 -36.43
N GLU A 168 4.53 10.34 -37.77
CA GLU A 168 5.68 9.74 -38.48
C GLU A 168 6.98 10.47 -38.15
N MET A 169 6.94 11.80 -38.09
CA MET A 169 8.10 12.63 -37.73
C MET A 169 8.46 12.46 -36.25
N LEU A 170 7.44 12.40 -35.38
CA LEU A 170 7.60 12.21 -33.93
C LEU A 170 8.11 10.81 -33.60
N PHE A 171 7.62 9.75 -34.26
CA PHE A 171 8.12 8.38 -34.10
C PHE A 171 9.55 8.23 -34.64
N ALA A 172 9.91 8.91 -35.73
CA ALA A 172 11.29 8.95 -36.20
C ALA A 172 12.23 9.66 -35.20
N LEU A 173 11.75 10.74 -34.57
CA LEU A 173 12.48 11.45 -33.52
C LEU A 173 12.57 10.63 -32.22
N ILE A 174 11.48 10.00 -31.80
CA ILE A 174 11.40 9.12 -30.62
C ILE A 174 12.19 7.83 -30.83
N ALA A 175 12.26 7.27 -32.03
CA ALA A 175 13.12 6.11 -32.30
C ALA A 175 14.61 6.48 -32.17
N ARG A 176 14.99 7.71 -32.53
CA ARG A 176 16.38 8.21 -32.43
C ARG A 176 16.74 8.68 -31.01
N LEU A 177 15.88 9.48 -30.39
CA LEU A 177 16.08 10.08 -29.07
C LEU A 177 15.57 9.20 -27.92
N GLY A 178 14.66 8.27 -28.17
CA GLY A 178 14.04 7.42 -27.15
C GLY A 178 15.05 6.54 -26.44
N ARG A 179 16.05 6.01 -27.16
CA ARG A 179 17.17 5.30 -26.53
C ARG A 179 17.95 6.22 -25.57
N GLN A 180 18.18 7.48 -25.95
CA GLN A 180 18.90 8.45 -25.12
C GLN A 180 18.05 8.91 -23.93
N ALA A 181 16.75 9.20 -24.13
CA ALA A 181 15.82 9.58 -23.08
C ALA A 181 15.63 8.45 -22.05
N ILE A 182 15.47 7.21 -22.51
CA ILE A 182 15.40 6.02 -21.64
C ILE A 182 16.71 5.85 -20.87
N MET A 183 17.86 6.03 -21.51
CA MET A 183 19.16 6.00 -20.80
C MET A 183 19.26 7.09 -19.74
N VAL A 184 18.85 8.33 -20.04
CA VAL A 184 18.88 9.43 -19.06
C VAL A 184 17.96 9.13 -17.88
N VAL A 185 16.73 8.66 -18.12
CA VAL A 185 15.79 8.27 -17.06
C VAL A 185 16.33 7.09 -16.26
N ALA A 186 16.91 6.08 -16.91
CA ALA A 186 17.50 4.93 -16.24
C ALA A 186 18.72 5.32 -15.39
N ILE A 187 19.58 6.21 -15.89
CA ILE A 187 20.72 6.75 -15.15
C ILE A 187 20.24 7.59 -13.96
N ALA A 188 19.25 8.47 -14.16
CA ALA A 188 18.68 9.27 -13.09
C ALA A 188 18.02 8.39 -12.01
N LEU A 189 17.29 7.36 -12.42
CA LEU A 189 16.69 6.39 -11.51
C LEU A 189 17.76 5.56 -10.78
N ALA A 190 18.77 5.07 -11.49
CA ALA A 190 19.89 4.33 -10.89
C ALA A 190 20.68 5.22 -9.91
N ALA A 191 20.95 6.47 -10.25
CA ALA A 191 21.58 7.44 -9.38
C ALA A 191 20.73 7.76 -8.15
N TYR A 192 19.42 7.91 -8.31
CA TYR A 192 18.48 8.11 -7.20
C TYR A 192 18.45 6.89 -6.26
N ILE A 193 18.38 5.68 -6.82
CA ILE A 193 18.42 4.43 -6.05
C ILE A 193 19.76 4.29 -5.34
N ALA A 194 20.87 4.53 -6.02
CA ALA A 194 22.21 4.49 -5.44
C ALA A 194 22.38 5.53 -4.32
N TYR A 195 21.90 6.76 -4.52
CA TYR A 195 21.87 7.80 -3.49
C TYR A 195 21.04 7.38 -2.28
N ARG A 196 19.82 6.85 -2.50
CA ARG A 196 18.96 6.35 -1.42
C ARG A 196 19.60 5.16 -0.70
N TRP A 197 20.25 4.27 -1.43
CA TRP A 197 20.93 3.10 -0.88
C TRP A 197 22.17 3.50 -0.08
N TRP A 198 22.98 4.41 -0.59
CA TRP A 198 24.16 4.93 0.10
C TRP A 198 23.76 5.71 1.34
N ARG A 199 22.74 6.58 1.26
CA ARG A 199 22.21 7.31 2.42
C ARG A 199 21.63 6.38 3.48
N ARG A 200 20.97 5.29 3.06
CA ARG A 200 20.52 4.22 3.98
C ARG A 200 21.71 3.51 4.62
N ARG A 201 22.71 3.09 3.84
CA ARG A 201 23.91 2.42 4.37
C ARG A 201 24.73 3.30 5.30
N ALA A 202 24.92 4.57 4.95
CA ALA A 202 25.61 5.54 5.79
C ALA A 202 24.84 5.77 7.11
N LEU A 203 23.52 5.86 7.05
CA LEU A 203 22.68 5.95 8.24
C LEU A 203 22.82 4.68 9.10
N MET A 204 22.70 3.49 8.51
CA MET A 204 22.84 2.21 9.24
C MET A 204 24.24 2.04 9.84
N ALA A 205 25.31 2.39 9.11
CA ALA A 205 26.69 2.31 9.60
C ALA A 205 26.93 3.25 10.81
N THR A 206 26.30 4.43 10.83
CA THR A 206 26.35 5.32 12.01
C THR A 206 25.50 4.83 13.19
N LEU A 207 24.63 3.84 12.99
CA LEU A 207 23.71 3.31 14.00
C LEU A 207 24.14 1.94 14.54
N GLU A 208 24.94 1.17 13.78
CA GLU A 208 25.50 -0.12 14.19
C GLU A 208 26.45 -0.01 15.39
N GLN A 209 27.15 1.12 15.56
CA GLN A 209 28.17 1.26 16.59
C GLN A 209 27.65 1.56 18.01
N ALA A 210 26.33 1.70 18.21
CA ALA A 210 25.77 2.09 19.50
C ALA A 210 24.49 1.29 19.83
N ARG A 211 24.56 -0.04 19.76
CA ARG A 211 23.46 -0.95 20.15
C ARG A 211 23.81 -1.71 21.42
N VAL A 212 22.80 -1.98 22.23
CA VAL A 212 22.88 -2.84 23.43
C VAL A 212 22.31 -4.21 23.09
N SER A 213 22.89 -5.28 23.63
CA SER A 213 22.33 -6.63 23.49
C SER A 213 21.19 -6.87 24.48
N VAL A 214 20.36 -7.90 24.26
CA VAL A 214 19.29 -8.25 25.21
C VAL A 214 19.85 -8.74 26.55
N ASP A 215 20.96 -9.48 26.54
CA ASP A 215 21.63 -9.94 27.76
C ASP A 215 22.21 -8.77 28.57
N GLU A 216 22.81 -7.79 27.88
CA GLU A 216 23.34 -6.58 28.52
C GLU A 216 22.23 -5.71 29.09
N LEU A 217 21.11 -5.54 28.38
CA LEU A 217 19.93 -4.86 28.95
C LEU A 217 19.42 -5.61 30.19
N TYR A 218 19.32 -6.94 30.14
CA TYR A 218 18.88 -7.73 31.28
C TYR A 218 19.81 -7.58 32.48
N ALA A 219 21.13 -7.55 32.27
CA ALA A 219 22.10 -7.27 33.32
C ALA A 219 21.92 -5.85 33.90
N LEU A 220 21.74 -4.84 33.04
CA LEU A 220 21.52 -3.44 33.44
C LEU A 220 20.21 -3.26 34.23
N MET A 221 19.18 -4.07 33.96
CA MET A 221 17.92 -4.05 34.72
C MET A 221 18.09 -4.62 36.14
N ASN A 222 19.16 -5.37 36.40
CA ASN A 222 19.48 -5.94 37.71
C ASN A 222 20.54 -5.15 38.47
N ASP A 223 21.11 -4.09 37.87
CA ASP A 223 22.12 -3.22 38.47
C ASP A 223 21.62 -1.77 38.60
N ARG A 224 22.22 -0.98 39.49
CA ARG A 224 21.83 0.43 39.72
C ARG A 224 22.93 1.36 39.17
N PRO A 225 22.56 2.48 38.50
CA PRO A 225 21.21 2.99 38.25
C PRO A 225 20.49 2.26 37.09
N LEU A 226 19.16 2.12 37.22
CA LEU A 226 18.35 1.46 36.20
C LEU A 226 18.30 2.30 34.91
N PRO A 227 18.40 1.67 33.73
CA PRO A 227 18.18 2.38 32.47
C PRO A 227 16.69 2.69 32.26
N THR A 228 16.41 3.78 31.55
CA THR A 228 15.07 4.04 31.03
C THR A 228 14.86 3.26 29.74
N ILE A 229 13.79 2.48 29.65
CA ILE A 229 13.50 1.67 28.48
C ILE A 229 12.34 2.29 27.72
N PHE A 230 12.54 2.70 26.47
CA PHE A 230 11.50 3.25 25.61
C PHE A 230 10.94 2.21 24.65
N ASP A 231 9.63 1.98 24.73
CA ASP A 231 8.85 1.29 23.71
C ASP A 231 8.27 2.31 22.74
N ILE A 232 8.82 2.33 21.52
CA ILE A 232 8.39 3.25 20.46
C ILE A 232 7.49 2.56 19.42
N ARG A 233 6.95 1.38 19.75
CA ARG A 233 5.98 0.70 18.89
C ARG A 233 4.70 1.52 18.77
N SER A 234 4.12 1.51 17.57
CA SER A 234 2.82 2.14 17.34
C SER A 234 1.75 1.51 18.24
N ARG A 235 0.69 2.28 18.56
CA ARG A 235 -0.42 1.81 19.40
C ARG A 235 -1.06 0.55 18.81
N GLU A 236 -1.24 0.51 17.50
CA GLU A 236 -1.83 -0.64 16.79
C GLU A 236 -0.99 -1.91 16.97
N LYS A 237 0.35 -1.78 16.94
CA LYS A 237 1.23 -2.92 17.14
C LYS A 237 1.20 -3.43 18.58
N ARG A 238 1.04 -2.54 19.56
CA ARG A 238 0.85 -2.91 20.98
C ARG A 238 -0.51 -3.57 21.23
N VAL A 239 -1.56 -3.21 20.49
CA VAL A 239 -2.85 -3.92 20.58
C VAL A 239 -2.72 -5.35 20.02
N LEU A 240 -2.03 -5.52 18.89
CA LEU A 240 -1.80 -6.84 18.29
C LEU A 240 -0.82 -7.70 19.09
N ASP A 241 0.16 -7.07 19.74
CA ASP A 241 1.18 -7.72 20.56
C ASP A 241 1.32 -7.01 21.92
N PRO A 242 0.44 -7.37 22.88
CA PRO A 242 0.24 -6.62 24.13
C PRO A 242 1.27 -6.93 25.21
N PHE A 243 2.46 -7.39 24.85
CA PHE A 243 3.54 -7.54 25.82
C PHE A 243 4.64 -6.52 25.59
N VAL A 244 5.31 -6.17 26.67
CA VAL A 244 6.38 -5.17 26.74
C VAL A 244 7.54 -5.70 27.56
N ILE A 245 8.72 -5.11 27.38
CA ILE A 245 9.84 -5.32 28.31
C ILE A 245 9.45 -4.70 29.66
N PRO A 246 9.63 -5.38 30.80
CA PRO A 246 9.25 -4.87 32.11
C PRO A 246 9.86 -3.49 32.39
N GLY A 247 9.05 -2.56 32.90
CA GLY A 247 9.48 -1.19 33.18
C GLY A 247 9.63 -0.28 31.96
N SER A 248 9.27 -0.72 30.75
CA SER A 248 9.31 0.14 29.58
C SER A 248 8.24 1.24 29.61
N VAL A 249 8.64 2.45 29.25
CA VAL A 249 7.76 3.61 29.08
C VAL A 249 7.47 3.82 27.60
N PHE A 250 6.25 4.24 27.30
CA PHE A 250 5.86 4.56 25.93
C PHE A 250 6.43 5.92 25.52
N ALA A 251 7.15 5.93 24.39
CA ALA A 251 7.72 7.14 23.85
C ALA A 251 7.31 7.28 22.37
N ASP A 252 6.72 8.41 22.00
CA ASP A 252 6.35 8.71 20.62
C ASP A 252 7.35 9.72 20.03
N GLU A 253 7.83 9.44 18.82
CA GLU A 253 8.71 10.35 18.07
C GLU A 253 8.09 11.74 17.84
N ARG A 254 6.76 11.83 17.82
CA ARG A 254 6.00 13.08 17.63
C ARG A 254 6.02 13.97 18.86
N GLU A 255 6.26 13.40 20.03
CA GLU A 255 6.26 14.09 21.33
C GLU A 255 7.68 14.37 21.82
N LEU A 256 8.66 14.46 20.91
CA LEU A 256 10.08 14.63 21.24
C LEU A 256 10.35 15.78 22.23
N GLN A 257 9.67 16.91 22.10
CA GLN A 257 9.84 18.05 23.00
C GLN A 257 9.43 17.74 24.45
N LYS A 258 8.38 16.92 24.62
CA LYS A 258 7.95 16.45 25.94
C LYS A 258 9.00 15.53 26.54
N ILE A 259 9.53 14.59 25.74
CA ILE A 259 10.59 13.68 26.17
C ILE A 259 11.85 14.44 26.59
N ILE A 260 12.26 15.45 25.82
CA ILE A 260 13.42 16.29 26.15
C ILE A 260 13.23 17.04 27.48
N ALA A 261 12.00 17.47 27.78
CA ALA A 261 11.69 18.20 29.01
C ALA A 261 11.53 17.28 30.24
N GLU A 262 11.07 16.05 30.05
CA GLU A 262 10.71 15.12 31.12
C GLU A 262 11.90 14.27 31.61
N TYR A 263 12.85 13.96 30.73
CA TYR A 263 13.94 13.03 31.00
C TYR A 263 15.29 13.73 31.12
N ASP A 264 16.06 13.41 32.18
CA ASP A 264 17.46 13.82 32.36
C ASP A 264 18.35 13.35 31.18
N PRO A 265 19.07 14.27 30.50
CA PRO A 265 20.03 13.94 29.44
C PRO A 265 21.22 13.05 29.86
N ALA A 266 21.51 12.93 31.16
CA ALA A 266 22.60 12.11 31.68
C ALA A 266 22.23 10.62 31.87
N GLN A 267 20.94 10.27 31.89
CA GLN A 267 20.52 8.89 32.12
C GLN A 267 20.71 8.01 30.88
N LYS A 268 20.90 6.70 31.10
CA LYS A 268 20.98 5.71 30.02
C LYS A 268 19.59 5.38 29.50
N ILE A 269 19.35 5.60 28.21
CA ILE A 269 18.08 5.34 27.54
C ILE A 269 18.26 4.22 26.51
N ILE A 270 17.45 3.18 26.64
CA ILE A 270 17.44 2.03 25.74
C ILE A 270 16.13 2.02 24.95
N ILE A 271 16.20 2.03 23.61
CA ILE A 271 15.02 2.16 22.75
C ILE A 271 14.80 0.88 21.97
N TYR A 272 13.57 0.35 21.98
CA TYR A 272 13.19 -0.78 21.12
C TYR A 272 11.96 -0.46 20.27
N CYS A 273 11.91 -1.05 19.07
CA CYS A 273 10.80 -0.92 18.15
C CYS A 273 10.44 -2.27 17.51
N SER A 274 9.41 -2.27 16.67
CA SER A 274 8.95 -3.44 15.92
C SER A 274 9.35 -3.41 14.43
N CYS A 275 10.25 -2.52 14.05
CA CYS A 275 10.66 -2.32 12.66
C CYS A 275 11.88 -3.20 12.29
N PRO A 276 11.98 -3.67 11.03
CA PRO A 276 13.16 -4.41 10.58
C PRO A 276 14.44 -3.60 10.80
N ASN A 277 15.49 -4.26 11.32
CA ASN A 277 16.80 -3.66 11.62
C ASN A 277 16.74 -2.44 12.57
N GLU A 278 15.71 -2.35 13.40
CA GLU A 278 15.57 -1.33 14.45
C GLU A 278 15.63 0.12 13.96
N VAL A 279 15.26 0.37 12.69
CA VAL A 279 15.49 1.67 12.02
C VAL A 279 14.85 2.83 12.79
N SER A 280 13.62 2.66 13.29
CA SER A 280 12.92 3.70 14.05
C SER A 280 13.61 3.98 15.39
N ALA A 281 14.05 2.94 16.11
CA ALA A 281 14.72 3.09 17.40
C ALA A 281 16.06 3.80 17.23
N ALA A 282 16.78 3.45 16.17
CA ALA A 282 18.05 4.03 15.83
C ALA A 282 17.93 5.50 15.37
N TRP A 283 16.88 5.84 14.63
CA TRP A 283 16.57 7.23 14.29
C TRP A 283 16.25 8.06 15.55
N MET A 284 15.39 7.55 16.44
CA MET A 284 15.06 8.24 17.69
C MET A 284 16.28 8.42 18.60
N ALA A 285 17.13 7.40 18.72
CA ALA A 285 18.37 7.48 19.49
C ALA A 285 19.29 8.58 18.95
N LYS A 286 19.43 8.69 17.62
CA LYS A 286 20.21 9.77 16.99
C LYS A 286 19.60 11.14 17.27
N THR A 287 18.29 11.26 17.20
CA THR A 287 17.57 12.51 17.44
C THR A 287 17.73 12.98 18.90
N LEU A 288 17.62 12.08 19.87
CA LEU A 288 17.85 12.40 21.29
C LEU A 288 19.31 12.77 21.57
N ARG A 289 20.29 12.08 20.95
CA ARG A 289 21.71 12.45 21.07
C ARG A 289 21.99 13.86 20.54
N ASN A 290 21.38 14.21 19.41
CA ASN A 290 21.48 15.57 18.86
C ASN A 290 20.82 16.63 19.75
N ALA A 291 19.85 16.23 20.58
CA ALA A 291 19.19 17.10 21.56
C ALA A 291 19.95 17.19 22.90
N GLY A 292 21.08 16.50 23.06
CA GLY A 292 21.95 16.60 24.23
C GLY A 292 21.98 15.37 25.15
N PHE A 293 21.19 14.33 24.86
CA PHE A 293 21.24 13.07 25.61
C PHE A 293 22.55 12.33 25.33
N ARG A 294 23.24 11.85 26.38
CA ARG A 294 24.60 11.32 26.23
C ARG A 294 24.65 9.82 25.94
N ASP A 295 23.76 9.04 26.55
CA ASP A 295 23.79 7.57 26.49
C ASP A 295 22.44 7.01 26.02
N VAL A 296 22.20 7.07 24.71
CA VAL A 296 20.97 6.58 24.08
C VAL A 296 21.30 5.54 23.02
N VAL A 297 20.81 4.31 23.19
CA VAL A 297 21.17 3.16 22.36
C VAL A 297 19.95 2.31 21.97
N PRO A 298 19.86 1.80 20.73
CA PRO A 298 18.81 0.86 20.36
C PRO A 298 19.09 -0.55 20.92
N LEU A 299 18.02 -1.26 21.31
CA LEU A 299 18.08 -2.67 21.69
C LEU A 299 18.15 -3.56 20.45
N THR A 300 19.18 -4.39 20.36
CA THR A 300 19.39 -5.31 19.22
C THR A 300 18.27 -6.35 19.14
N GLY A 301 17.59 -6.45 18.00
CA GLY A 301 16.49 -7.41 17.78
C GLY A 301 15.19 -7.10 18.54
N GLY A 302 15.17 -6.02 19.33
CA GLY A 302 13.98 -5.53 20.02
C GLY A 302 13.29 -6.55 20.93
N LEU A 303 11.95 -6.47 20.99
CA LEU A 303 11.12 -7.33 21.84
C LEU A 303 11.16 -8.82 21.41
N ASP A 304 11.34 -9.10 20.13
CA ASP A 304 11.39 -10.47 19.62
C ASP A 304 12.66 -11.18 20.11
N ALA A 305 13.82 -10.50 20.05
CA ALA A 305 15.06 -11.03 20.61
C ALA A 305 14.99 -11.20 22.13
N TRP A 306 14.34 -10.27 22.84
CA TRP A 306 14.13 -10.37 24.29
C TRP A 306 13.37 -11.65 24.67
N ARG A 307 12.32 -11.99 23.92
CA ARG A 307 11.56 -13.22 24.11
C ARG A 307 12.34 -14.47 23.73
N LEU A 308 13.08 -14.42 22.63
CA LEU A 308 13.91 -15.54 22.17
C LEU A 308 15.00 -15.89 23.18
N ALA A 309 15.54 -14.89 23.89
CA ALA A 309 16.46 -15.08 25.00
C ALA A 309 15.80 -15.67 26.27
N GLY A 310 14.46 -15.79 26.29
CA GLY A 310 13.72 -16.37 27.40
C GLY A 310 13.45 -15.42 28.56
N PHE A 311 13.67 -14.11 28.37
CA PHE A 311 13.41 -13.12 29.42
C PHE A 311 11.92 -12.83 29.60
N GLU A 312 11.52 -12.52 30.83
CA GLU A 312 10.13 -12.23 31.17
C GLU A 312 9.62 -10.96 30.46
N VAL A 313 8.34 -11.00 30.08
CA VAL A 313 7.63 -9.87 29.47
C VAL A 313 6.41 -9.51 30.30
N SER A 314 6.15 -8.21 30.45
CA SER A 314 4.93 -7.74 31.12
C SER A 314 3.80 -7.61 30.10
N ARG A 315 2.60 -8.02 30.47
CA ARG A 315 1.40 -7.83 29.64
C ARG A 315 0.78 -6.47 29.95
N LEU A 316 0.41 -5.73 28.92
CA LEU A 316 -0.37 -4.51 29.04
C LEU A 316 -1.81 -4.88 29.45
N THR A 317 -2.18 -4.55 30.69
CA THR A 317 -3.51 -4.78 31.26
C THR A 317 -4.44 -3.59 31.07
N GLU A 318 -3.90 -2.38 30.89
CA GLU A 318 -4.64 -1.14 30.67
C GLU A 318 -4.23 -0.51 29.34
N PHE A 319 -5.13 -0.57 28.36
CA PHE A 319 -5.11 0.37 27.26
C PHE A 319 -6.00 1.53 27.74
N GLY A 320 -5.39 2.62 28.23
CA GLY A 320 -6.10 3.72 28.90
C GLY A 320 -7.48 4.02 28.29
N GLU A 321 -8.49 4.17 29.16
CA GLU A 321 -9.89 4.37 28.83
C GLU A 321 -10.07 5.61 27.94
N ASP A 322 -10.19 5.37 26.63
CA ASP A 322 -10.53 6.36 25.63
C ASP A 322 -11.94 6.00 25.12
N PRO A 323 -13.00 6.72 25.56
CA PRO A 323 -14.40 6.29 25.39
C PRO A 323 -14.87 6.14 23.93
N VAL A 324 -14.13 6.69 22.97
CA VAL A 324 -14.37 6.54 21.53
C VAL A 324 -14.10 5.10 21.04
N MET A 325 -13.28 4.33 21.74
CA MET A 325 -12.87 2.98 21.31
C MET A 325 -13.77 1.85 21.83
N THR A 326 -14.61 2.08 22.84
CA THR A 326 -15.49 1.05 23.40
C THR A 326 -16.56 0.60 22.40
N GLU A 327 -17.00 1.48 21.51
CA GLU A 327 -17.93 1.15 20.42
C GLU A 327 -17.21 0.42 19.26
N GLU A 328 -16.04 0.91 18.82
CA GLU A 328 -15.31 0.29 17.69
C GLU A 328 -14.70 -1.08 18.05
N VAL A 329 -14.23 -1.29 19.28
CA VAL A 329 -13.71 -2.60 19.74
C VAL A 329 -14.85 -3.58 20.01
N GLY A 330 -16.02 -3.10 20.44
CA GLY A 330 -17.24 -3.90 20.57
C GLY A 330 -17.74 -4.43 19.24
N GLU A 331 -17.78 -3.59 18.20
CA GLU A 331 -18.09 -4.01 16.83
C GLU A 331 -17.04 -4.98 16.25
N MET A 332 -15.75 -4.72 16.51
CA MET A 332 -14.66 -5.54 15.99
C MET A 332 -14.57 -6.92 16.69
N ALA A 333 -14.95 -7.01 17.96
CA ALA A 333 -15.11 -8.28 18.68
C ALA A 333 -16.33 -9.10 18.20
N ALA A 334 -17.43 -8.42 17.84
CA ALA A 334 -18.62 -9.06 17.27
C ALA A 334 -18.39 -9.63 15.84
N MET A 335 -17.39 -9.14 15.12
CA MET A 335 -17.02 -9.60 13.76
C MET A 335 -16.00 -10.76 13.73
N CYS A 336 -15.55 -11.25 14.89
CA CYS A 336 -14.62 -12.38 14.98
C CYS A 336 -15.35 -13.72 15.16
N PRO A 337 -15.06 -14.77 14.34
CA PRO A 337 -15.78 -16.04 14.40
C PRO A 337 -15.30 -17.02 15.49
N TRP A 338 -14.49 -16.58 16.46
CA TRP A 338 -14.05 -17.39 17.59
C TRP A 338 -14.36 -16.69 18.92
N PRO A 339 -14.62 -17.44 20.01
CA PRO A 339 -15.30 -16.92 21.18
C PRO A 339 -14.25 -16.21 22.03
N VAL A 340 -14.29 -14.89 22.02
CA VAL A 340 -13.60 -14.09 23.02
C VAL A 340 -14.39 -14.24 24.31
N LYS A 341 -13.86 -14.96 25.31
CA LYS A 341 -14.44 -14.92 26.67
C LYS A 341 -14.35 -13.47 27.15
N SER A 342 -15.52 -12.87 27.39
CA SER A 342 -15.63 -11.53 27.95
C SER A 342 -15.02 -11.49 29.36
N PRO A 343 -14.31 -10.42 29.72
CA PRO A 343 -13.90 -10.20 31.09
C PRO A 343 -15.10 -9.66 31.87
N GLY A 344 -15.87 -10.54 32.49
CA GLY A 344 -16.99 -10.12 33.33
C GLY A 344 -17.92 -11.23 33.75
N ASN A 345 -17.50 -12.06 34.71
CA ASN A 345 -18.25 -12.29 35.94
C ASN A 345 -17.41 -13.17 36.90
N SER A 346 -16.83 -12.56 37.92
CA SER A 346 -16.36 -13.28 39.10
C SER A 346 -17.57 -13.58 39.98
N ALA A 347 -18.31 -14.65 39.67
CA ALA A 347 -19.28 -15.24 40.59
C ALA A 347 -19.63 -16.68 40.16
N SER A 348 -19.71 -17.57 41.15
CA SER A 348 -20.07 -19.00 41.09
C SER A 348 -19.00 -19.98 40.60
N LEU A 349 -18.04 -20.25 41.50
CA LEU A 349 -17.55 -21.62 41.65
C LEU A 349 -18.69 -22.44 42.25
N GLN A 350 -19.39 -23.23 41.45
CA GLN A 350 -20.11 -24.42 41.92
C GLN A 350 -20.39 -25.39 40.77
N GLU A 351 -19.85 -26.60 40.95
CA GLU A 351 -20.35 -27.89 40.46
C GLU A 351 -20.47 -28.12 38.95
N ALA A 352 -19.49 -28.85 38.40
CA ALA A 352 -19.77 -29.90 37.41
C ALA A 352 -18.62 -30.93 37.46
N GLY A 353 -18.97 -32.16 37.84
CA GLY A 353 -18.06 -33.23 38.22
C GLY A 353 -17.24 -33.84 37.09
N PHE A 354 -16.07 -34.34 37.46
CA PHE A 354 -15.31 -35.33 36.71
C PHE A 354 -15.97 -36.71 36.88
N PRO A 355 -16.37 -37.42 35.82
CA PRO A 355 -16.47 -38.85 35.88
C PRO A 355 -15.07 -39.44 35.63
N HIS A 356 -14.57 -40.10 36.67
CA HIS A 356 -13.55 -41.13 36.56
C HIS A 356 -13.95 -42.15 35.47
N GLY A 357 -13.00 -42.45 34.58
CA GLY A 357 -13.05 -43.60 33.69
C GLY A 357 -11.71 -44.32 33.79
N ASP A 358 -11.65 -45.27 34.72
CA ASP A 358 -10.53 -46.19 34.90
C ASP A 358 -10.37 -47.15 33.71
N ARG A 359 -9.16 -47.68 33.65
CA ARG A 359 -8.64 -48.70 32.72
C ARG A 359 -9.53 -49.95 32.60
N ALA A 360 -9.58 -50.48 31.38
CA ALA A 360 -9.41 -51.91 31.09
C ALA A 360 -8.76 -52.06 29.72
#